data_AF-A0A125ED85-F1
#
_entry.id   AF-A0A125ED85-F1
#
_cell.length_a   1.000
_cell.length_b   1.000
_cell.length_c   1.000
_cell.angle_alpha   90.00
_cell.angle_beta   90.00
_cell.angle_gamma   90.00
#
_symmetry.space_group_name_H-M   'P 1'
#
loop_
_entity.id
_entity.type
_entity.pdbx_description
1 polymer ?
#
loop_
_entity_poly.entity_id
_entity_poly.type
_entity_poly.pdbx_seq_one_letter_code
_entity_poly.pdbx_strand_id
1 'polypeptide(L)'
;MARPSTYDSFIHNTLPVLTGAQESQLRTASRLTNLIAIFCILAWRVFWLTEINRSAPEASPEVALTATEAMLLDQLVKDTARTAQAPPLSRSLIKLAQLGGYLARANDPPPGNKVIWRGMHRLLEIQIGYCLGRENSG
;
A
#
# COMPACT_ATOMS: atom_id res chain seq x y z
N MET A 1 -43.11 -50.74 12.20
CA MET A 1 -41.81 -50.05 12.37
C MET A 1 -41.29 -49.70 10.98
N ALA A 2 -41.64 -48.52 10.46
CA ALA A 2 -41.31 -48.11 9.10
C ALA A 2 -39.85 -47.62 9.06
N ARG A 3 -39.03 -48.19 8.17
CA ARG A 3 -37.66 -47.70 7.94
C ARG A 3 -37.75 -46.26 7.39
N PRO A 4 -37.01 -45.28 7.96
CA PRO A 4 -37.00 -43.93 7.41
C PRO A 4 -36.53 -43.97 5.96
N SER A 5 -37.26 -43.30 5.08
CA SER A 5 -36.97 -43.27 3.66
C SER A 5 -35.59 -42.62 3.44
N THR A 6 -34.82 -43.15 2.49
CA THR A 6 -33.47 -42.67 2.16
C THR A 6 -33.42 -41.17 1.84
N TYR A 7 -34.56 -40.56 1.49
CA TYR A 7 -34.74 -39.14 1.22
C TYR A 7 -34.66 -38.26 2.48
N ASP A 8 -35.23 -38.66 3.62
CA ASP A 8 -35.16 -37.86 4.86
C ASP A 8 -33.73 -37.78 5.39
N SER A 9 -32.98 -38.87 5.28
CA SER A 9 -31.57 -38.88 5.66
C SER A 9 -30.70 -38.01 4.74
N PHE A 10 -31.11 -37.82 3.48
CA PHE A 10 -30.41 -36.99 2.52
C PHE A 10 -30.67 -35.49 2.77
N ILE A 11 -31.91 -35.12 3.10
CA ILE A 11 -32.25 -33.73 3.42
C ILE A 11 -31.66 -33.32 4.77
N HIS A 12 -31.70 -34.18 5.79
CA HIS A 12 -31.21 -33.80 7.12
C HIS A 12 -29.67 -33.70 7.20
N ASN A 13 -28.93 -34.53 6.45
CA ASN A 13 -27.47 -34.58 6.55
C ASN A 13 -26.74 -33.84 5.43
N THR A 14 -27.29 -33.78 4.21
CA THR A 14 -26.56 -33.26 3.05
C THR A 14 -26.80 -31.76 2.85
N LEU A 15 -28.02 -31.28 3.06
CA LEU A 15 -28.38 -29.87 2.86
C LEU A 15 -27.60 -28.90 3.76
N PRO A 16 -27.48 -29.14 5.09
CA PRO A 16 -26.70 -28.25 5.96
C PRO A 16 -25.22 -28.16 5.56
N VAL A 17 -24.64 -29.28 5.11
CA VAL A 17 -23.25 -29.34 4.64
C VAL A 17 -23.06 -28.56 3.34
N LEU A 18 -24.00 -28.69 2.40
CA LEU A 18 -23.96 -27.95 1.13
C LEU A 18 -24.15 -26.45 1.34
N THR A 19 -25.10 -26.04 2.19
CA THR A 19 -25.31 -24.62 2.53
C THR A 19 -24.11 -24.04 3.26
N GLY A 20 -23.54 -24.77 4.24
CA GLY A 20 -22.32 -24.34 4.93
C GLY A 20 -21.10 -24.25 4.02
N ALA A 21 -20.95 -25.19 3.07
CA ALA A 21 -19.88 -25.15 2.07
C ALA A 21 -20.03 -23.94 1.12
N GLN A 22 -21.25 -23.64 0.67
CA GLN A 22 -21.54 -22.47 -0.16
C GLN A 22 -21.30 -21.15 0.59
N GLU A 23 -21.75 -21.04 1.84
CA GLU A 23 -21.48 -19.85 2.67
C GLU A 23 -19.98 -19.67 2.92
N SER A 24 -19.23 -20.75 3.16
CA SER A 24 -17.78 -20.70 3.32
C SER A 24 -17.07 -20.26 2.03
N GLN A 25 -17.50 -20.75 0.88
CA GLN A 25 -16.99 -20.34 -0.43
C GLN A 25 -17.31 -18.87 -0.72
N LEU A 26 -18.54 -18.40 -0.45
CA LEU A 26 -18.93 -17.00 -0.63
C LEU A 26 -18.14 -16.08 0.29
N ARG A 27 -17.97 -16.43 1.57
CA ARG A 27 -17.10 -15.69 2.50
C ARG A 27 -15.66 -15.63 2.00
N THR A 28 -15.14 -16.72 1.47
CA THR A 28 -13.77 -16.78 0.90
C THR A 28 -13.65 -15.93 -0.36
N ALA A 29 -14.65 -15.98 -1.25
CA ALA A 29 -14.70 -15.17 -2.45
C ALA A 29 -14.75 -13.67 -2.11
N SER A 30 -15.62 -13.24 -1.18
CA SER A 30 -15.67 -11.84 -0.73
C SER A 30 -14.35 -11.37 -0.13
N ARG A 31 -13.67 -12.21 0.65
CA ARG A 31 -12.35 -11.89 1.21
C ARG A 31 -11.28 -11.74 0.12
N LEU A 32 -11.28 -12.63 -0.87
CA LEU A 32 -10.38 -12.56 -2.01
C LEU A 32 -10.63 -11.30 -2.84
N THR A 33 -11.89 -10.98 -3.14
CA THR A 33 -12.27 -9.76 -3.85
C THR A 33 -11.81 -8.50 -3.10
N ASN A 34 -12.02 -8.44 -1.78
CA ASN A 34 -11.55 -7.32 -0.96
C ASN A 34 -10.02 -7.19 -1.00
N LEU A 35 -9.31 -8.31 -0.91
CA LEU A 35 -7.85 -8.32 -0.97
C LEU A 35 -7.33 -7.83 -2.33
N ILE A 36 -7.94 -8.29 -3.42
CA ILE A 36 -7.61 -7.83 -4.78
C ILE A 36 -7.90 -6.33 -4.90
N ALA A 37 -9.04 -5.85 -4.42
CA ALA A 37 -9.38 -4.44 -4.46
C ALA A 37 -8.33 -3.58 -3.72
N ILE A 38 -7.90 -4.02 -2.53
CA ILE A 38 -6.84 -3.34 -1.77
C ILE A 38 -5.53 -3.34 -2.58
N PHE A 39 -5.11 -4.48 -3.12
CA PHE A 39 -3.90 -4.55 -3.95
C PHE A 39 -3.98 -3.67 -5.20
N CYS A 40 -5.15 -3.57 -5.85
CA CYS A 40 -5.36 -2.68 -6.98
C CYS A 40 -5.18 -1.20 -6.59
N ILE A 41 -5.74 -0.78 -5.46
CA ILE A 41 -5.60 0.60 -4.96
C ILE A 41 -4.13 0.92 -4.64
N LEU A 42 -3.43 -0.01 -3.95
CA LEU A 42 -2.02 0.16 -3.62
C LEU A 42 -1.13 0.20 -4.88
N ALA A 43 -1.38 -0.71 -5.82
CA ALA A 43 -0.66 -0.75 -7.10
C ALA A 43 -0.88 0.54 -7.90
N TRP A 44 -2.12 1.02 -7.98
CA TRP A 44 -2.44 2.30 -8.61
C TRP A 44 -1.70 3.46 -7.96
N ARG A 45 -1.68 3.52 -6.61
CA ARG A 45 -0.99 4.57 -5.88
C ARG A 45 0.50 4.62 -6.20
N VAL A 46 1.19 3.47 -6.16
CA VAL A 46 2.62 3.38 -6.48
C VAL A 46 2.88 3.73 -7.93
N PHE A 47 2.08 3.20 -8.85
CA PHE A 47 2.18 3.50 -10.27
C PHE A 47 2.01 5.00 -10.55
N TRP A 48 0.96 5.59 -9.97
CA TRP A 48 0.65 7.01 -10.11
C TRP A 48 1.79 7.88 -9.59
N LEU A 49 2.42 7.54 -8.45
CA LEU A 49 3.59 8.27 -7.92
C LEU A 49 4.77 8.29 -8.90
N THR A 50 5.02 7.18 -9.60
CA THR A 50 6.09 7.13 -10.61
C THR A 50 5.73 7.87 -11.89
N GLU A 51 4.46 7.84 -12.30
CA GLU A 51 4.00 8.55 -13.50
C GLU A 51 3.93 10.05 -13.29
N ILE A 52 3.39 10.54 -12.17
CA ILE A 52 3.34 11.98 -11.88
C ILE A 52 4.75 12.58 -11.80
N ASN A 53 5.73 11.82 -11.30
CA ASN A 53 7.12 12.23 -11.30
C ASN A 53 7.71 12.38 -12.71
N ARG A 54 7.27 11.52 -13.65
CA ARG A 54 7.72 11.57 -15.04
C ARG A 54 7.04 12.70 -15.80
N SER A 55 5.75 12.89 -15.58
CA SER A 55 4.93 13.86 -16.31
C SER A 55 5.08 15.29 -15.80
N ALA A 56 5.24 15.48 -14.49
CA ALA A 56 5.27 16.80 -13.85
C ALA A 56 6.26 16.84 -12.67
N PRO A 57 7.57 16.67 -12.91
CA PRO A 57 8.58 16.65 -11.84
C PRO A 57 8.66 17.96 -11.04
N GLU A 58 8.25 19.09 -11.63
CA GLU A 58 8.26 20.43 -11.01
C GLU A 58 7.03 20.73 -10.13
N ALA A 59 6.07 19.81 -10.05
CA ALA A 59 4.87 20.04 -9.25
C ALA A 59 5.19 20.16 -7.74
N SER A 60 4.25 20.74 -6.97
CA SER A 60 4.37 20.73 -5.51
C SER A 60 4.36 19.29 -4.98
N PRO A 61 5.22 18.94 -4.01
CA PRO A 61 5.17 17.64 -3.32
C PRO A 61 3.80 17.34 -2.73
N GLU A 62 3.03 18.37 -2.37
CA GLU A 62 1.70 18.27 -1.76
C GLU A 62 0.66 17.62 -2.68
N VAL A 63 0.90 17.62 -4.00
CA VAL A 63 0.07 16.89 -4.96
C VAL A 63 0.17 15.38 -4.72
N ALA A 64 1.34 14.91 -4.28
CA ALA A 64 1.65 13.50 -4.15
C ALA A 64 1.75 13.04 -2.70
N LEU A 65 2.07 13.90 -1.75
CA LEU A 65 2.36 13.59 -0.36
C LEU A 65 1.59 14.56 0.54
N THR A 66 1.20 14.08 1.70
CA THR A 66 0.67 14.94 2.76
C THR A 66 1.79 15.82 3.34
N ALA A 67 1.41 16.94 3.96
CA ALA A 67 2.39 17.85 4.60
C ALA A 67 3.25 17.12 5.66
N THR A 68 2.64 16.22 6.43
CA THR A 68 3.36 15.40 7.43
C THR A 68 4.34 14.44 6.76
N GLU A 69 3.94 13.76 5.68
CA GLU A 69 4.83 12.86 4.92
C GLU A 69 6.04 13.61 4.35
N ALA A 70 5.81 14.77 3.73
CA ALA A 70 6.88 15.61 3.19
C ALA A 70 7.85 16.07 4.28
N MET A 71 7.32 16.57 5.41
CA MET A 71 8.12 16.98 6.57
C MET A 71 8.94 15.81 7.13
N LEU A 72 8.33 14.64 7.30
CA LEU A 72 9.04 13.45 7.78
C LEU A 72 10.15 13.03 6.81
N LEU A 73 9.90 13.05 5.50
CA LEU A 73 10.93 12.74 4.51
C LEU A 73 12.11 13.72 4.58
N ASP A 74 11.84 15.01 4.75
CA ASP A 74 12.88 16.02 4.89
C ASP A 74 13.73 15.86 6.16
N GLN A 75 13.12 15.39 7.26
CA GLN A 75 13.83 15.11 8.50
C GLN A 75 14.60 13.79 8.48
N LEU A 76 14.03 12.75 7.87
CA LEU A 76 14.58 11.39 7.87
C LEU A 76 15.70 11.22 6.83
N VAL A 77 15.58 11.90 5.68
CA VAL A 77 16.49 11.73 4.55
C VAL A 77 17.20 13.05 4.26
N LYS A 78 18.50 13.05 4.57
CA LYS A 78 19.39 14.18 4.26
C LYS A 78 19.46 14.40 2.75
N ASP A 79 19.64 15.66 2.38
CA ASP A 79 19.85 16.00 0.97
C ASP A 79 21.16 15.40 0.45
N THR A 80 21.06 14.79 -0.72
CA THR A 80 22.17 14.36 -1.54
C THR A 80 22.40 15.36 -2.68
N ALA A 81 23.54 15.26 -3.36
CA ALA A 81 23.82 16.07 -4.54
C ALA A 81 22.69 15.94 -5.61
N ARG A 82 22.11 14.74 -5.75
CA ARG A 82 21.01 14.50 -6.68
C ARG A 82 19.70 15.16 -6.24
N THR A 83 19.32 15.07 -4.97
CA THR A 83 18.08 15.69 -4.47
C THR A 83 18.18 17.21 -4.39
N ALA A 84 19.38 17.76 -4.19
CA ALA A 84 19.60 19.21 -4.18
C ALA A 84 19.36 19.86 -5.56
N GLN A 85 19.65 19.13 -6.63
CA GLN A 85 19.43 19.57 -8.02
C GLN A 85 18.11 19.08 -8.60
N ALA A 86 17.35 18.30 -7.83
CA ALA A 86 16.10 17.71 -8.31
C ALA A 86 14.95 18.73 -8.20
N PRO A 87 14.02 18.70 -9.17
CA PRO A 87 12.72 19.38 -9.08
C PRO A 87 11.98 19.06 -7.77
N PRO A 88 11.09 19.93 -7.27
CA PRO A 88 10.46 19.80 -5.95
C PRO A 88 9.76 18.46 -5.71
N LEU A 89 8.89 18.01 -6.63
CA LEU A 89 8.24 16.71 -6.50
C LEU A 89 9.25 15.57 -6.64
N SER A 90 10.13 15.64 -7.64
CA SER A 90 11.19 14.63 -7.82
C SER A 90 12.10 14.50 -6.62
N ARG A 91 12.47 15.59 -5.97
CA ARG A 91 13.26 15.61 -4.74
C ARG A 91 12.59 14.78 -3.66
N SER A 92 11.30 15.03 -3.44
CA SER A 92 10.51 14.33 -2.42
C SER A 92 10.37 12.84 -2.74
N LEU A 93 10.14 12.48 -4.01
CA LEU A 93 10.00 11.08 -4.43
C LEU A 93 11.34 10.33 -4.48
N ILE A 94 12.46 11.02 -4.73
CA ILE A 94 13.80 10.45 -4.58
C ILE A 94 14.06 10.19 -3.10
N LYS A 95 13.77 11.12 -2.19
CA LYS A 95 13.90 10.90 -0.74
C LYS A 95 13.06 9.72 -0.26
N LEU A 96 11.81 9.64 -0.73
CA LEU A 96 10.93 8.49 -0.49
C LEU A 96 11.58 7.19 -0.97
N ALA A 97 12.12 7.17 -2.19
CA ALA A 97 12.82 6.00 -2.71
C ALA A 97 14.06 5.64 -1.90
N GLN A 98 14.81 6.64 -1.40
CA GLN A 98 15.99 6.44 -0.56
C GLN A 98 15.64 5.80 0.78
N LEU A 99 14.51 6.20 1.39
CA LEU A 99 13.95 5.50 2.55
C LEU A 99 13.64 4.03 2.23
N GLY A 100 13.23 3.76 0.99
CA GLY A 100 13.05 2.42 0.42
C GLY A 100 14.34 1.73 -0.05
N GLY A 101 15.53 2.26 0.25
CA GLY A 101 16.83 1.66 -0.10
C GLY A 101 17.38 2.00 -1.49
N TYR A 102 16.87 3.05 -2.14
CA TYR A 102 17.48 3.60 -3.36
C TYR A 102 18.73 4.42 -3.00
N LEU A 103 19.82 4.27 -3.76
CA LEU A 103 21.10 4.91 -3.43
C LEU A 103 21.21 6.36 -3.91
N ALA A 104 20.41 6.76 -4.91
CA ALA A 104 20.41 8.10 -5.50
C ALA A 104 21.79 8.58 -6.01
N ARG A 105 22.55 7.69 -6.67
CA ARG A 105 23.81 8.07 -7.33
C ARG A 105 23.52 8.94 -8.55
N ALA A 106 24.52 9.71 -9.00
CA ALA A 106 24.35 10.64 -10.13
C ALA A 106 23.81 9.96 -11.40
N ASN A 107 24.29 8.75 -11.72
CA ASN A 107 23.93 8.02 -12.93
C ASN A 107 22.84 6.95 -12.71
N ASP A 108 22.22 6.88 -11.53
CA ASP A 108 21.16 5.88 -11.31
C ASP A 108 19.92 6.21 -12.16
N PRO A 109 19.21 5.22 -12.72
CA PRO A 109 17.93 5.46 -13.39
C PRO A 109 16.90 5.99 -12.38
N PRO A 110 15.82 6.66 -12.83
CA PRO A 110 14.75 7.12 -11.94
C PRO A 110 14.22 6.00 -11.02
N PRO A 111 13.75 6.33 -9.80
CA PRO A 111 13.25 5.34 -8.87
C PRO A 111 12.13 4.48 -9.47
N GLY A 112 12.32 3.17 -9.45
CA GLY A 112 11.29 2.22 -9.89
C GLY A 112 10.21 1.95 -8.83
N ASN A 113 9.09 1.37 -9.26
CA ASN A 113 7.92 1.10 -8.41
C ASN A 113 8.26 0.32 -7.14
N LYS A 114 9.21 -0.63 -7.20
CA LYS A 114 9.62 -1.45 -6.04
C LYS A 114 10.25 -0.62 -4.92
N VAL A 115 11.14 0.32 -5.25
CA VAL A 115 11.78 1.17 -4.22
C VAL A 115 10.82 2.22 -3.69
N ILE A 116 9.91 2.73 -4.52
CA ILE A 116 8.83 3.62 -4.10
C ILE A 116 7.89 2.91 -3.13
N TRP A 117 7.45 1.69 -3.43
CA TRP A 117 6.62 0.88 -2.54
C TRP A 117 7.28 0.66 -1.17
N ARG A 118 8.55 0.24 -1.15
CA ARG A 118 9.29 0.06 0.11
C ARG A 118 9.40 1.37 0.90
N GLY A 119 9.65 2.49 0.21
CA GLY A 119 9.69 3.83 0.80
C GLY A 119 8.36 4.21 1.43
N MET A 120 7.26 4.05 0.70
CA MET A 120 5.89 4.34 1.17
C MET A 120 5.54 3.52 2.41
N HIS A 121 5.78 2.22 2.39
CA HIS A 121 5.52 1.35 3.53
C HIS A 121 6.30 1.80 4.76
N ARG A 122 7.59 2.09 4.58
CA ARG A 122 8.46 2.54 5.67
C ARG A 122 8.06 3.91 6.22
N LEU A 123 7.67 4.83 5.34
CA LEU A 123 7.19 6.16 5.74
C LEU A 123 5.90 6.05 6.56
N LEU A 124 4.97 5.19 6.14
CA LEU A 124 3.71 4.97 6.84
C LEU A 124 3.93 4.39 8.25
N GLU A 125 4.82 3.40 8.40
CA GLU A 125 5.22 2.87 9.71
C GLU A 125 5.77 3.98 10.63
N ILE A 126 6.65 4.83 10.09
CA ILE A 126 7.26 5.93 10.86
C ILE A 126 6.22 6.98 11.21
N GLN A 127 5.30 7.30 10.30
CA GLN A 127 4.23 8.26 10.53
C GLN A 127 3.29 7.79 11.64
N ILE A 128 2.93 6.50 11.68
CA ILE A 128 2.14 5.94 12.79
C ILE A 128 2.87 6.15 14.12
N GLY A 129 4.17 5.82 14.18
CA GLY A 129 4.99 6.05 15.37
C GLY A 129 5.08 7.54 15.76
N TYR A 130 5.21 8.42 14.78
CA TYR A 130 5.22 9.88 14.97
C TYR A 130 3.91 10.39 15.56
N CYS A 131 2.76 9.94 15.04
CA CYS A 131 1.43 10.31 15.54
C CYS A 131 1.25 9.85 17.00
N LEU A 132 1.54 8.58 17.30
CA LEU A 132 1.44 8.04 18.65
C LEU A 132 2.38 8.75 19.64
N GLY A 133 3.59 9.10 19.22
CA GLY A 133 4.54 9.85 20.05
C GLY A 133 4.05 11.26 20.38
N ARG A 134 3.40 11.92 19.43
CA ARG A 134 2.81 13.26 19.65
C ARG A 134 1.64 13.25 20.60
N GLU A 135 0.77 12.24 20.52
CA GLU A 135 -0.39 12.10 21.40
C GLU A 135 0.03 11.89 22.86
N ASN A 136 1.14 11.19 23.11
CA ASN A 136 1.67 10.98 24.46
C ASN A 136 2.50 12.14 25.02
N SER A 137 2.81 13.15 24.20
CA SER A 137 3.67 14.29 24.58
C SER A 137 2.89 15.59 24.83
N GLY A 138 1.56 15.55 24.73
CA GLY A 138 0.65 16.66 25.05
C GLY A 138 -0.12 16.37 26.33
#